data_AF-A0A5C7XW85-F1
#
_entry.id   AF-A0A5C7XW85-F1
#
_cell.length_a   1.000
_cell.length_b   1.000
_cell.length_c   1.000
_cell.angle_alpha   90.00
_cell.angle_beta   90.00
_cell.angle_gamma   90.00
#
_symmetry.space_group_name_H-M   'P 1'
#
loop_
_entity.id
_entity.type
_entity.pdbx_description
1 polymer ?
#
loop_
_entity_poly.entity_id
_entity_poly.type
_entity_poly.pdbx_seq_one_letter_code
_entity_poly.pdbx_strand_id
1 'polypeptide(L)'
;MAYIRKRTSKAGAVSFQVRWYEPVRDAFGAPELDADGKQKLRQTGETFDTERKAKRRLREVETELDSARGVDPSSAKAKANTPLGVYAKQYLDSLAGLVDPTTVEGYEAIYRTHIGPEFGSRPVASITTADVAQFRAQLLAPHPERSRSGAKSPRMVTRSSKTVKHIVGTLKRILDTALDDRAIESNPVVPGRRRRTTKAGEAPFKHRPLTANQVASVHDWVITTREVSVTERDSEGVEQSRVYTRQGNEVYALAILFTAHTGVRAAELQGLQVQDITLSDIPGTAGAVRIVRTATPRKGEWTYGTPKSAASTNRTVPLAPWLADEMRHYLTRVHPFAGKYPHAPLFPGRPRRHYFDWAQPVSAANLYEHYLTPACKALRLGKVRFHDLRHSFATMNLSAGEHYMQVSKWMGHSTFVLTLTTYADYITEGEQPVPKVGRGVPDAKTVTPLRRKGA
;
A
#
# COMPACT_ATOMS: atom_id res chain seq x y z
N MET A 1 32.51 15.24 25.35
CA MET A 1 33.37 16.19 26.07
C MET A 1 33.24 17.50 25.33
N ALA A 2 32.77 18.54 25.99
CA ALA A 2 32.58 19.86 25.39
C ALA A 2 33.60 20.84 25.99
N TYR A 3 34.07 21.81 25.23
CA TYR A 3 35.02 22.81 25.70
C TYR A 3 34.93 24.12 24.88
N ILE A 4 35.40 25.22 25.47
CA ILE A 4 35.44 26.54 24.82
C ILE A 4 36.86 26.82 24.33
N ARG A 5 36.98 27.28 23.07
CA ARG A 5 38.21 27.75 22.46
C ARG A 5 38.08 29.24 22.12
N LYS A 6 38.92 30.09 22.73
CA LYS A 6 39.03 31.51 22.38
C LYS A 6 39.78 31.65 21.04
N ARG A 7 39.28 32.51 20.15
CA ARG A 7 39.91 32.86 18.88
C ARG A 7 40.03 34.37 18.75
N THR A 8 41.21 34.83 18.37
CA THR A 8 41.47 36.24 18.05
C THR A 8 41.71 36.34 16.55
N SER A 9 40.95 37.20 15.87
CA SER A 9 41.14 37.47 14.45
C SER A 9 42.40 38.32 14.22
N LYS A 10 42.91 38.35 12.98
CA LYS A 10 44.03 39.23 12.60
C LYS A 10 43.73 40.73 12.83
N ALA A 11 42.45 41.10 12.90
CA ALA A 11 41.98 42.47 13.19
C ALA A 11 41.71 42.72 14.69
N GLY A 12 42.11 41.82 15.59
CA GLY A 12 41.98 42.00 17.04
C GLY A 12 40.62 41.61 17.65
N ALA A 13 39.60 41.32 16.83
CA ALA A 13 38.30 40.87 17.33
C ALA A 13 38.39 39.48 17.99
N VAL A 14 37.84 39.35 19.19
CA VAL A 14 37.80 38.12 19.98
C VAL A 14 36.47 37.39 19.78
N SER A 15 36.51 36.07 19.57
CA SER A 15 35.34 35.18 19.49
C SER A 15 35.57 33.91 20.29
N PHE A 16 34.49 33.25 20.71
CA PHE A 16 34.51 32.07 21.55
C PHE A 16 33.82 30.91 20.82
N GLN A 17 34.57 29.87 20.48
CA GLN A 17 34.05 28.67 19.82
C GLN A 17 33.78 27.57 20.85
N VAL A 18 32.52 27.16 21.01
CA VAL A 18 32.16 25.95 21.77
C VAL A 18 32.33 24.76 20.85
N ARG A 19 33.10 23.75 21.27
CA ARG A 19 33.32 22.50 20.52
C ARG A 19 32.90 21.31 21.37
N TRP A 20 32.27 20.33 20.75
CA TRP A 20 31.88 19.10 21.42
C TRP A 20 31.90 17.91 20.46
N TYR A 21 31.80 16.71 21.04
CA TYR A 21 31.81 15.45 20.30
C TYR A 21 30.42 14.82 20.39
N GLU A 22 29.77 14.62 19.24
CA GLU A 22 28.48 13.96 19.11
C GLU A 22 28.68 12.56 18.56
N PRO A 23 27.93 11.54 19.03
CA PRO A 23 27.93 10.25 18.39
C PRO A 23 27.46 10.38 16.93
N VAL A 24 28.25 9.84 16.02
CA VAL A 24 27.82 9.59 14.64
C VAL A 24 26.66 8.62 14.72
N ARG A 25 25.57 8.91 14.01
CA ARG A 25 24.36 8.08 14.05
C ARG A 25 24.19 7.32 12.75
N ASP A 26 23.74 6.09 12.88
CA ASP A 26 23.40 5.24 11.74
C ASP A 26 22.07 5.70 11.08
N ALA A 27 21.67 4.98 10.03
CA ALA A 27 20.43 5.24 9.30
C ALA A 27 19.15 5.09 10.14
N PHE A 28 19.24 4.47 11.33
CA PHE A 28 18.14 4.28 12.26
C PHE A 28 18.15 5.29 13.42
N GLY A 29 19.17 6.15 13.52
CA GLY A 29 19.32 7.15 14.58
C GLY A 29 20.04 6.63 15.82
N ALA A 30 20.50 5.38 15.81
CA ALA A 30 21.33 4.79 16.85
C ALA A 30 22.81 5.23 16.69
N PRO A 31 23.60 5.34 17.78
CA PRO A 31 25.03 5.61 17.68
C PRO A 31 25.77 4.54 16.84
N GLU A 32 26.53 4.96 15.82
CA GLU A 32 27.41 4.10 15.02
C GLU A 32 28.62 3.70 15.88
N LEU A 33 29.00 2.42 15.83
CA LEU A 33 30.16 1.88 16.52
C LEU A 33 31.35 1.80 15.55
N ASP A 34 32.56 2.05 16.04
CA ASP A 34 33.81 1.81 15.32
C ASP A 34 34.19 0.31 15.31
N ALA A 35 35.28 -0.04 14.63
CA ALA A 35 35.75 -1.43 14.50
C ALA A 35 36.08 -2.09 15.85
N ASP A 36 36.31 -1.29 16.89
CA ASP A 36 36.62 -1.73 18.26
C ASP A 36 35.38 -1.73 19.17
N GLY A 37 34.18 -1.47 18.62
CA GLY A 37 32.91 -1.48 19.35
C GLY A 37 32.65 -0.22 20.19
N LYS A 38 33.41 0.87 20.01
CA LYS A 38 33.19 2.16 20.69
C LYS A 38 32.38 3.09 19.82
N GLN A 39 31.64 4.03 20.44
CA GLN A 39 30.85 5.00 19.68
C GLN A 39 31.76 5.89 18.83
N LYS A 40 31.50 5.91 17.53
CA LYS A 40 32.15 6.82 16.59
C LYS A 40 31.68 8.23 16.90
N LEU A 41 32.61 9.16 17.13
CA LEU A 41 32.30 10.54 17.53
C LEU A 41 32.66 11.52 16.40
N ARG A 42 31.75 12.44 16.07
CA ARG A 42 31.99 13.60 15.20
C ARG A 42 32.22 14.84 16.05
N GLN A 43 33.26 15.61 15.72
CA GLN A 43 33.48 16.91 16.34
C GLN A 43 32.57 17.96 15.69
N THR A 44 31.71 18.58 16.49
CA THR A 44 30.81 19.69 16.09
C THR A 44 31.21 20.95 16.86
N GLY A 45 30.85 22.15 16.37
CA GLY A 45 31.14 23.37 17.11
C GLY A 45 30.40 24.62 16.60
N GLU A 46 30.11 25.53 17.52
CA GLU A 46 29.41 26.80 17.31
C GLU A 46 30.28 27.97 17.79
N THR A 47 30.18 29.14 17.16
CA THR A 47 30.99 30.32 17.50
C THR A 47 30.11 31.45 18.02
N PHE A 48 30.57 32.10 19.09
CA PHE A 48 29.88 33.18 19.79
C PHE A 48 30.76 34.43 19.91
N ASP A 49 30.10 35.58 19.97
CA ASP A 49 30.67 36.92 20.17
C ASP A 49 31.14 37.17 21.61
N THR A 50 30.48 36.55 22.60
CA THR A 50 30.76 36.77 24.03
C THR A 50 31.01 35.47 24.80
N GLU A 51 31.90 35.53 25.79
CA GLU A 51 32.23 34.39 26.65
C GLU A 51 30.99 33.88 27.43
N ARG A 52 30.11 34.80 27.85
CA ARG A 52 28.89 34.46 28.59
C ARG A 52 27.93 33.63 27.75
N LYS A 53 27.74 33.95 26.46
CA LYS A 53 26.91 33.15 25.54
C LYS A 53 27.55 31.78 25.27
N ALA A 54 28.87 31.72 25.09
CA ALA A 54 29.59 30.46 24.91
C ALA A 54 29.50 29.54 26.14
N LYS A 55 29.62 30.07 27.36
CA LYS A 55 29.45 29.31 28.62
C LYS A 55 28.03 28.79 28.81
N ARG A 56 27.01 29.56 28.42
CA ARG A 56 25.62 29.08 28.48
C ARG A 56 25.41 27.90 27.53
N ARG A 57 25.86 28.03 26.27
CA ARG A 57 25.76 26.94 25.30
C ARG A 57 26.59 25.72 25.71
N LEU A 58 27.77 25.92 26.30
CA LEU A 58 28.58 24.81 26.83
C LEU A 58 27.79 23.98 27.85
N ARG A 59 27.09 24.63 28.80
CA ARG A 59 26.26 23.94 29.79
C ARG A 59 25.07 23.22 29.17
N GLU A 60 24.41 23.82 28.18
CA GLU A 60 23.33 23.18 27.43
C GLU A 60 23.85 21.90 26.73
N VAL A 61 24.99 22.01 26.05
CA VAL A 61 25.64 20.89 25.37
C VAL A 61 26.15 19.83 26.35
N GLU A 62 26.68 20.21 27.51
CA GLU A 62 27.08 19.26 28.56
C GLU A 62 25.87 18.50 29.11
N THR A 63 24.75 19.20 29.35
CA THR A 63 23.49 18.58 29.77
C THR A 63 22.95 17.61 28.71
N GLU A 64 22.99 18.01 27.43
CA GLU A 64 22.63 17.15 26.28
C GLU A 64 23.55 15.92 26.21
N LEU A 65 24.86 16.09 26.37
CA LEU A 65 25.84 15.00 26.32
C LEU A 65 25.75 14.06 27.52
N ASP A 66 25.51 14.57 28.72
CA ASP A 66 25.38 13.77 29.93
C ASP A 66 24.07 12.96 29.91
N SER A 67 23.01 13.53 29.33
CA SER A 67 21.79 12.76 29.01
C SER A 67 22.05 11.62 28.00
N ALA A 68 23.05 11.79 27.13
CA ALA A 68 23.42 10.82 26.10
C ALA A 68 24.50 9.80 26.55
N ARG A 69 25.25 10.07 27.63
CA ARG A 69 26.45 9.33 28.05
C ARG A 69 26.22 8.24 29.11
N GLY A 70 24.98 7.92 29.47
CA GLY A 70 24.64 7.02 30.59
C GLY A 70 25.58 5.83 30.84
N VAL A 71 26.18 5.79 32.03
CA VAL A 71 26.98 4.68 32.61
C VAL A 71 26.55 4.55 34.10
N ASP A 72 26.47 3.43 34.83
CA ASP A 72 25.83 2.08 34.78
C ASP A 72 25.70 1.65 36.29
N PRO A 73 24.65 0.97 36.86
CA PRO A 73 24.52 -0.50 36.88
C PRO A 73 23.05 -1.02 37.07
N SER A 74 22.42 -1.49 36.01
CA SER A 74 21.51 -2.65 36.01
C SER A 74 21.10 -2.89 34.56
N SER A 75 21.02 -4.16 34.14
CA SER A 75 20.62 -4.51 32.77
C SER A 75 19.30 -3.84 32.36
N ALA A 76 18.42 -3.54 33.31
CA ALA A 76 17.16 -2.84 33.07
C ALA A 76 17.35 -1.34 32.77
N LYS A 77 18.18 -0.62 33.54
CA LYS A 77 18.41 0.81 33.34
C LYS A 77 19.18 1.10 32.05
N ALA A 78 20.12 0.24 31.68
CA ALA A 78 20.82 0.31 30.40
C ALA A 78 19.86 0.10 29.21
N LYS A 79 18.99 -0.90 29.30
CA LYS A 79 17.95 -1.16 28.28
C LYS A 79 16.95 0.00 28.17
N ALA A 80 16.52 0.56 29.30
CA ALA A 80 15.63 1.73 29.37
C ALA A 80 16.22 2.96 28.67
N ASN A 81 17.54 3.14 28.78
CA ASN A 81 18.26 4.24 28.17
C ASN A 81 18.64 4.01 26.70
N THR A 82 18.37 2.81 26.17
CA THR A 82 18.68 2.48 24.79
C THR A 82 17.81 3.31 23.83
N PRO A 83 18.38 3.90 22.76
CA PRO A 83 17.61 4.67 21.78
C PRO A 83 16.55 3.83 21.07
N LEU A 84 15.40 4.43 20.74
CA LEU A 84 14.33 3.75 20.00
C LEU A 84 14.83 3.13 18.68
N GLY A 85 15.80 3.76 18.01
CA GLY A 85 16.35 3.26 16.76
C GLY A 85 16.97 1.87 16.83
N VAL A 86 17.51 1.48 17.99
CA VAL A 86 18.04 0.13 18.21
C VAL A 86 16.90 -0.90 18.22
N TYR A 87 15.84 -0.64 18.99
CA TYR A 87 14.65 -1.50 19.01
C TYR A 87 13.90 -1.49 17.68
N ALA A 88 13.94 -0.37 16.94
CA ALA A 88 13.35 -0.30 15.60
C ALA A 88 14.06 -1.23 14.63
N LYS A 89 15.40 -1.26 14.68
CA LYS A 89 16.21 -2.19 13.90
C LYS A 89 15.95 -3.63 14.33
N GLN A 90 15.99 -3.93 15.63
CA GLN A 90 15.68 -5.26 16.17
C GLN A 90 14.30 -5.76 15.75
N TYR A 91 13.28 -4.90 15.82
CA TYR A 91 11.93 -5.20 15.34
C TYR A 91 11.95 -5.53 13.84
N LEU A 92 12.54 -4.68 13.00
CA LEU A 92 12.58 -4.91 11.55
C LEU A 92 13.36 -6.17 11.17
N ASP A 93 14.50 -6.42 11.82
CA ASP A 93 15.33 -7.60 11.63
C ASP A 93 14.56 -8.87 12.05
N SER A 94 13.77 -8.80 13.13
CA SER A 94 12.94 -9.93 13.58
C SER A 94 11.84 -10.33 12.58
N LEU A 95 11.44 -9.43 11.68
CA LEU A 95 10.44 -9.72 10.64
C LEU A 95 11.04 -10.43 9.43
N ALA A 96 12.37 -10.44 9.29
CA ALA A 96 13.04 -11.07 8.17
C ALA A 96 12.70 -12.57 8.13
N GLY A 97 12.22 -13.05 6.98
CA GLY A 97 11.79 -14.45 6.80
C GLY A 97 10.41 -14.81 7.35
N LEU A 98 9.84 -14.01 8.26
CA LEU A 98 8.48 -14.22 8.80
C LEU A 98 7.41 -13.43 8.02
N VAL A 99 7.78 -12.26 7.49
CA VAL A 99 6.85 -11.34 6.83
C VAL A 99 7.31 -11.04 5.41
N ASP A 100 6.35 -10.83 4.50
CA ASP A 100 6.64 -10.44 3.11
C ASP A 100 7.57 -9.20 3.05
N PRO A 101 8.64 -9.23 2.23
CA PRO A 101 9.60 -8.14 2.15
C PRO A 101 8.97 -6.76 1.85
N THR A 102 7.89 -6.67 1.07
CA THR A 102 7.21 -5.37 0.83
C THR A 102 6.61 -4.76 2.09
N THR A 103 6.19 -5.61 3.02
CA THR A 103 5.60 -5.16 4.28
C THR A 103 6.69 -4.63 5.20
N VAL A 104 7.86 -5.28 5.21
CA VAL A 104 9.05 -4.81 5.95
C VAL A 104 9.56 -3.49 5.37
N GLU A 105 9.73 -3.40 4.05
CA GLU A 105 10.07 -2.15 3.35
C GLU A 105 9.09 -1.01 3.68
N GLY A 106 7.79 -1.33 3.76
CA GLY A 106 6.75 -0.39 4.16
C GLY A 106 6.88 0.10 5.61
N TYR A 107 7.21 -0.79 6.55
CA TYR A 107 7.46 -0.42 7.94
C TYR A 107 8.73 0.40 8.11
N GLU A 108 9.80 0.04 7.39
CA GLU A 108 11.04 0.81 7.35
C GLU A 108 10.82 2.21 6.78
N ALA A 109 10.07 2.33 5.68
CA ALA A 109 9.72 3.63 5.10
C ALA A 109 8.91 4.50 6.08
N ILE A 110 7.94 3.90 6.79
CA ILE A 110 7.19 4.58 7.86
C ILE A 110 8.14 5.07 8.96
N TYR A 111 9.07 4.21 9.40
CA TYR A 111 10.03 4.55 10.42
C TYR A 111 10.90 5.73 9.98
N ARG A 112 11.63 5.59 8.86
CA ARG A 112 12.55 6.61 8.35
C ARG A 112 11.87 7.95 8.07
N THR A 113 10.63 7.92 7.56
CA THR A 113 9.92 9.15 7.16
C THR A 113 9.25 9.87 8.34
N HIS A 114 8.79 9.13 9.34
CA HIS A 114 7.89 9.68 10.37
C HIS A 114 8.37 9.46 11.80
N ILE A 115 8.84 8.26 12.15
CA ILE A 115 9.13 7.91 13.54
C ILE A 115 10.57 8.26 13.91
N GLY A 116 11.52 7.85 13.09
CA GLY A 116 12.95 8.07 13.29
C GLY A 116 13.33 9.53 13.54
N PRO A 117 12.83 10.50 12.76
CA PRO A 117 13.14 11.92 12.98
C PRO A 117 12.74 12.45 14.36
N GLU A 118 11.65 11.96 14.94
CA GLU A 118 11.11 12.44 16.22
C GLU A 118 11.64 11.65 17.42
N PHE A 119 11.70 10.31 17.28
CA PHE A 119 11.95 9.41 18.41
C PHE A 119 13.20 8.55 18.27
N GLY A 120 13.80 8.42 17.09
CA GLY A 120 14.85 7.42 16.84
C GLY A 120 16.06 7.56 17.76
N SER A 121 16.45 8.79 18.09
CA SER A 121 17.58 9.09 18.99
C SER A 121 17.20 9.12 20.48
N ARG A 122 15.90 9.16 20.80
CA ARG A 122 15.41 9.29 22.17
C ARG A 122 15.50 7.96 22.90
N PRO A 123 15.93 7.94 24.18
CA PRO A 123 15.82 6.76 25.03
C PRO A 123 14.38 6.26 25.13
N VAL A 124 14.15 4.95 25.06
CA VAL A 124 12.78 4.39 25.11
C VAL A 124 12.03 4.75 26.39
N ALA A 125 12.71 4.82 27.53
CA ALA A 125 12.11 5.22 28.80
C ALA A 125 11.72 6.71 28.88
N SER A 126 12.25 7.55 27.99
CA SER A 126 11.91 8.98 27.91
C SER A 126 10.66 9.26 27.07
N ILE A 127 10.11 8.25 26.39
CA ILE A 127 8.96 8.41 25.50
C ILE A 127 7.69 8.25 26.33
N THR A 128 6.97 9.35 26.53
CA THR A 128 5.74 9.37 27.33
C THR A 128 4.49 9.24 26.47
N THR A 129 3.35 8.98 27.11
CA THR A 129 2.03 9.00 26.47
C THR A 129 1.69 10.39 25.90
N ALA A 130 2.17 11.46 26.54
CA ALA A 130 2.01 12.84 26.09
C ALA A 130 2.79 13.10 24.79
N ASP A 131 4.03 12.59 24.69
CA ASP A 131 4.83 12.68 23.46
C ASP A 131 4.13 11.99 22.28
N VAL A 132 3.59 10.77 22.51
CA VAL A 132 2.86 10.03 21.47
C VAL A 132 1.59 10.78 21.05
N ALA A 133 0.89 11.42 21.99
CA ALA A 133 -0.29 12.23 21.68
C ALA A 133 0.08 13.48 20.87
N GLN A 134 1.17 14.16 21.20
CA GLN A 134 1.70 15.30 20.46
C GLN A 134 2.13 14.89 19.05
N PHE A 135 2.87 13.79 18.91
CA PHE A 135 3.27 13.24 17.62
C PHE A 135 2.05 12.91 16.75
N ARG A 136 1.02 12.27 17.33
CA ARG A 136 -0.23 12.01 16.62
C ARG A 136 -0.91 13.29 16.16
N ALA A 137 -0.88 14.36 16.96
CA ALA A 137 -1.44 15.66 16.59
C ALA A 137 -0.63 16.30 15.45
N GLN A 138 0.71 16.25 15.50
CA GLN A 138 1.59 16.72 14.42
C GLN A 138 1.33 15.97 13.10
N LEU A 139 1.12 14.65 13.15
CA LEU A 139 0.80 13.87 11.95
C LEU A 139 -0.52 14.29 11.29
N LEU A 140 -1.50 14.71 12.09
CA LEU A 140 -2.81 15.20 11.64
C LEU A 140 -2.79 16.68 11.24
N ALA A 141 -1.75 17.42 11.60
CA ALA A 141 -1.63 18.83 11.25
C ALA A 141 -1.56 19.02 9.71
N PRO A 142 -2.14 20.11 9.19
CA PRO A 142 -1.97 20.49 7.79
C PRO A 142 -0.49 20.62 7.44
N HIS A 143 -0.09 20.07 6.30
CA HIS A 143 1.27 20.16 5.77
C HIS A 143 1.22 20.41 4.26
N PRO A 144 2.26 21.04 3.67
CA PRO A 144 2.29 21.30 2.25
C PRO A 144 2.26 19.98 1.47
N GLU A 145 1.39 19.92 0.45
CA GLU A 145 1.33 18.81 -0.49
C GLU A 145 2.66 18.70 -1.22
N ARG A 146 3.21 17.48 -1.26
CA ARG A 146 4.39 17.19 -2.09
C ARG A 146 3.97 17.25 -3.56
N SER A 147 4.12 18.42 -4.18
CA SER A 147 3.96 18.56 -5.63
C SER A 147 5.25 18.17 -6.34
N ARG A 148 5.14 17.44 -7.45
CA ARG A 148 6.26 17.14 -8.36
C ARG A 148 6.65 18.36 -9.20
N SER A 149 5.71 19.26 -9.47
CA SER A 149 5.96 20.55 -10.08
C SER A 149 6.14 21.59 -8.97
N GLY A 150 7.21 22.38 -9.01
CA GLY A 150 7.50 23.44 -8.02
C GLY A 150 6.48 24.58 -8.04
N ALA A 151 5.23 24.27 -7.70
CA ALA A 151 4.14 25.23 -7.65
C ALA A 151 4.45 26.28 -6.58
N LYS A 152 4.31 27.57 -6.94
CA LYS A 152 4.65 28.72 -6.11
C LYS A 152 3.90 28.78 -4.77
N SER A 153 2.77 28.07 -4.65
CA SER A 153 1.98 27.96 -3.41
C SER A 153 1.53 26.50 -3.19
N PRO A 154 2.17 25.75 -2.28
CA PRO A 154 1.80 24.36 -2.04
C PRO A 154 0.44 24.29 -1.33
N ARG A 155 -0.48 23.50 -1.89
CA ARG A 155 -1.78 23.22 -1.26
C ARG A 155 -1.55 22.55 0.09
N MET A 156 -2.19 23.05 1.15
CA MET A 156 -2.12 22.40 2.46
C MET A 156 -3.05 21.19 2.48
N VAL A 157 -2.50 20.04 2.84
CA VAL A 157 -3.22 18.77 2.94
C VAL A 157 -3.09 18.20 4.35
N THR A 158 -4.08 17.41 4.76
CA THR A 158 -4.03 16.67 6.04
C THR A 158 -3.87 15.18 5.75
N ARG A 159 -3.12 14.47 6.59
CA ARG A 159 -2.95 13.02 6.42
C ARG A 159 -4.25 12.31 6.74
N SER A 160 -4.52 11.21 6.03
CA SER A 160 -5.68 10.38 6.34
C SER A 160 -5.56 9.75 7.72
N SER A 161 -6.67 9.64 8.45
CA SER A 161 -6.72 8.97 9.76
C SER A 161 -6.18 7.54 9.71
N LYS A 162 -6.35 6.84 8.58
CA LYS A 162 -5.83 5.48 8.36
C LYS A 162 -4.30 5.47 8.28
N THR A 163 -3.71 6.42 7.56
CA THR A 163 -2.24 6.58 7.49
C THR A 163 -1.66 6.86 8.87
N VAL A 164 -2.26 7.79 9.64
CA VAL A 164 -1.83 8.08 11.01
C VAL A 164 -1.93 6.85 11.90
N LYS A 165 -3.02 6.08 11.80
CA LYS A 165 -3.17 4.80 12.52
C LYS A 165 -2.06 3.81 12.17
N HIS A 166 -1.66 3.71 10.90
CA HIS A 166 -0.56 2.83 10.50
C HIS A 166 0.78 3.30 11.08
N ILE A 167 1.09 4.60 11.03
CA ILE A 167 2.34 5.15 11.57
C ILE A 167 2.43 4.88 13.08
N VAL A 168 1.39 5.25 13.83
CA VAL A 168 1.34 5.04 15.29
C VAL A 168 1.31 3.54 15.64
N GLY A 169 0.67 2.72 14.80
CA GLY A 169 0.69 1.26 14.95
C GLY A 169 2.08 0.65 14.76
N THR A 170 2.90 1.16 13.84
CA THR A 170 4.31 0.76 13.70
C THR A 170 5.13 1.18 14.90
N LEU A 171 4.95 2.42 15.40
CA LEU A 171 5.59 2.87 16.65
C LEU A 171 5.24 1.97 17.83
N LYS A 172 3.96 1.57 17.96
CA LYS A 172 3.52 0.64 19.00
C LYS A 172 4.32 -0.67 18.95
N ARG A 173 4.44 -1.29 17.77
CA ARG A 173 5.14 -2.59 17.61
C ARG A 173 6.63 -2.50 17.95
N ILE A 174 7.28 -1.39 17.59
CA ILE A 174 8.68 -1.14 17.97
C ILE A 174 8.79 -1.03 19.50
N LEU A 175 7.89 -0.30 20.15
CA LEU A 175 7.87 -0.18 21.61
C LEU A 175 7.43 -1.46 22.32
N ASP A 176 6.63 -2.33 21.67
CA ASP A 176 6.34 -3.67 22.18
C ASP A 176 7.64 -4.50 22.23
N THR A 177 8.54 -4.36 21.26
CA THR A 177 9.88 -5.01 21.32
C THR A 177 10.69 -4.53 22.53
N ALA A 178 10.65 -3.23 22.83
CA ALA A 178 11.30 -2.68 24.03
C ALA A 178 10.63 -3.16 25.33
N LEU A 179 9.31 -3.36 25.32
CA LEU A 179 8.55 -3.91 26.45
C LEU A 179 8.91 -5.39 26.69
N ASP A 180 9.01 -6.18 25.62
CA ASP A 180 9.38 -7.60 25.67
C ASP A 180 10.81 -7.77 26.23
N ASP A 181 11.72 -6.87 25.87
CA ASP A 181 13.08 -6.82 26.42
C ASP A 181 13.15 -6.27 27.86
N ARG A 182 12.00 -5.88 28.44
CA ARG A 182 11.84 -5.26 29.76
C ARG A 182 12.61 -3.95 29.91
N ALA A 183 12.74 -3.19 28.82
CA ALA A 183 13.33 -1.86 28.81
C ALA A 183 12.37 -0.79 29.32
N ILE A 184 11.07 -1.02 29.16
CA ILE A 184 9.98 -0.17 29.64
C ILE A 184 8.96 -1.05 30.38
N GLU A 185 8.23 -0.47 31.33
CA GLU A 185 7.22 -1.20 32.11
C GLU A 185 5.87 -1.29 31.37
N SER A 186 5.58 -0.31 30.52
CA SER A 186 4.35 -0.27 29.74
C SER A 186 4.56 0.48 28.42
N ASN A 187 3.77 0.14 27.42
CA ASN A 187 3.85 0.80 26.12
C ASN A 187 3.13 2.17 26.17
N PRO A 188 3.82 3.30 25.91
CA PRO A 188 3.22 4.64 25.95
C PRO A 188 2.20 4.87 24.81
N VAL A 189 2.17 4.00 23.80
CA VAL A 189 1.11 4.00 22.78
C VAL A 189 -0.14 3.31 23.34
N VAL A 190 -0.81 4.01 24.26
CA VAL A 190 -2.09 3.57 24.80
C VAL A 190 -3.18 3.67 23.73
N PRO A 191 -4.11 2.69 23.68
CA PRO A 191 -5.32 2.83 22.89
C PRO A 191 -6.07 4.07 23.39
N GLY A 192 -5.99 5.17 22.65
CA GLY A 192 -6.68 6.40 23.05
C GLY A 192 -8.17 6.13 23.25
N ARG A 193 -8.83 6.87 24.17
CA ARG A 193 -10.30 6.85 24.29
C ARG A 193 -10.88 6.99 22.89
N ARG A 194 -11.75 6.07 22.47
CA ARG A 194 -12.41 6.07 21.16
C ARG A 194 -13.18 7.39 20.99
N ARG A 195 -12.54 8.43 20.48
CA ARG A 195 -13.22 9.60 19.93
C ARG A 195 -13.71 9.21 18.54
N ARG A 196 -15.00 9.41 18.24
CA ARG A 196 -15.52 9.27 16.87
C ARG A 196 -14.68 10.19 15.97
N THR A 197 -13.82 9.59 15.15
CA THR A 197 -12.95 10.29 14.20
C THR A 197 -13.65 10.53 12.86
N THR A 198 -14.98 10.59 12.82
CA THR A 198 -15.68 11.13 11.67
C THR A 198 -15.52 12.64 11.72
N LYS A 199 -14.58 13.20 10.95
CA LYS A 199 -14.63 14.62 10.62
C LYS A 199 -16.05 14.90 10.12
N ALA A 200 -16.78 15.80 10.78
CA ALA A 200 -18.08 16.23 10.30
C ALA A 200 -17.90 16.77 8.86
N GLY A 201 -18.52 16.13 7.87
CA GLY A 201 -18.53 16.57 6.48
C GLY A 201 -17.61 15.84 5.48
N GLU A 202 -16.71 14.94 5.91
CA GLU A 202 -15.89 14.18 4.95
C GLU A 202 -16.56 12.84 4.61
N ALA A 203 -17.12 12.74 3.39
CA ALA A 203 -17.74 11.51 2.91
C ALA A 203 -16.71 10.37 2.87
N PRO A 204 -17.09 9.15 3.30
CA PRO A 204 -16.18 8.00 3.24
C PRO A 204 -15.75 7.75 1.80
N PHE A 205 -14.54 7.18 1.65
CA PHE A 205 -14.04 6.76 0.35
C PHE A 205 -15.05 5.81 -0.32
N LYS A 206 -15.52 6.16 -1.51
CA LYS A 206 -16.47 5.34 -2.29
C LYS A 206 -15.78 4.75 -3.51
N HIS A 207 -15.88 3.43 -3.65
CA HIS A 207 -15.46 2.71 -4.84
C HIS A 207 -16.29 3.16 -6.05
N ARG A 208 -15.68 3.15 -7.24
CA ARG A 208 -16.34 3.53 -8.50
C ARG A 208 -16.32 2.37 -9.50
N PRO A 209 -17.06 1.29 -9.22
CA PRO A 209 -17.21 0.19 -10.17
C PRO A 209 -17.86 0.70 -11.46
N LEU A 210 -17.43 0.14 -12.59
CA LEU A 210 -18.02 0.35 -13.90
C LEU A 210 -19.08 -0.72 -14.18
N THR A 211 -20.12 -0.35 -14.93
CA THR A 211 -21.07 -1.32 -15.50
C THR A 211 -20.47 -2.03 -16.71
N ALA A 212 -21.03 -3.17 -17.12
CA ALA A 212 -20.59 -3.90 -18.31
C ALA A 212 -20.56 -3.00 -19.56
N ASN A 213 -21.59 -2.16 -19.74
CA ASN A 213 -21.66 -1.21 -20.87
C ASN A 213 -20.55 -0.16 -20.80
N GLN A 214 -20.23 0.36 -19.62
CA GLN A 214 -19.14 1.32 -19.46
C GLN A 214 -17.77 0.68 -19.71
N VAL A 215 -17.57 -0.57 -19.28
CA VAL A 215 -16.36 -1.34 -19.59
C VAL A 215 -16.24 -1.54 -21.11
N ALA A 216 -17.33 -1.90 -21.80
CA ALA A 216 -17.35 -2.03 -23.25
C ALA A 216 -17.05 -0.69 -23.96
N SER A 217 -17.59 0.43 -23.48
CA SER A 217 -17.24 1.76 -24.00
C SER A 217 -15.77 2.11 -23.79
N VAL A 218 -15.17 1.74 -22.65
CA VAL A 218 -13.73 1.92 -22.40
C VAL A 218 -12.91 1.05 -23.36
N HIS A 219 -13.32 -0.20 -23.58
CA HIS A 219 -12.69 -1.11 -24.52
C HIS A 219 -12.68 -0.52 -25.94
N ASP A 220 -13.86 -0.12 -26.45
CA ASP A 220 -14.01 0.52 -27.76
C ASP A 220 -13.21 1.83 -27.88
N TRP A 221 -13.15 2.60 -26.79
CA TRP A 221 -12.33 3.80 -26.74
C TRP A 221 -10.85 3.50 -26.96
N VAL A 222 -10.36 2.42 -26.34
CA VAL A 222 -8.94 2.04 -26.37
C VAL A 222 -8.53 1.43 -27.71
N ILE A 223 -9.40 0.63 -28.35
CA ILE A 223 -9.11 -0.03 -29.64
C ILE A 223 -9.16 0.94 -30.83
N THR A 224 -9.96 1.99 -30.76
CA THR A 224 -10.15 2.89 -31.90
C THR A 224 -9.05 3.94 -32.01
N THR A 225 -8.43 4.02 -33.18
CA THR A 225 -7.52 5.12 -33.55
C THR A 225 -8.30 6.41 -33.69
N ARG A 226 -7.84 7.47 -33.01
CA ARG A 226 -8.55 8.76 -32.96
C ARG A 226 -7.59 9.92 -32.79
N GLU A 227 -8.01 11.10 -33.23
CA GLU A 227 -7.34 12.35 -32.88
C GLU A 227 -7.71 12.78 -31.46
N VAL A 228 -6.71 13.13 -30.68
CA VAL A 228 -6.86 13.59 -29.30
C VAL A 228 -6.34 15.01 -29.21
N SER A 229 -7.24 15.92 -28.90
CA SER A 229 -6.92 17.31 -28.57
C SER A 229 -6.69 17.40 -27.07
N VAL A 230 -5.47 17.76 -26.67
CA VAL A 230 -5.12 18.04 -25.27
C VAL A 230 -4.88 19.53 -25.14
N THR A 231 -5.68 20.18 -24.31
CA THR A 231 -5.46 21.56 -23.88
C THR A 231 -4.69 21.53 -22.57
N GLU A 232 -3.46 22.03 -22.59
CA GLU A 232 -2.61 22.18 -21.42
C GLU A 232 -2.40 23.68 -21.16
N ARG A 233 -2.28 24.05 -19.89
CA ARG A 233 -1.82 25.39 -19.51
C ARG A 233 -0.32 25.31 -19.27
N ASP A 234 0.44 26.16 -19.95
CA ASP A 234 1.86 26.26 -19.72
C ASP A 234 2.17 26.93 -18.35
N SER A 235 3.46 27.07 -18.04
CA SER A 235 3.93 27.70 -16.80
C SER A 235 3.51 29.16 -16.64
N GLU A 236 3.08 29.81 -17.72
CA GLU A 236 2.63 31.21 -17.77
C GLU A 236 1.10 31.32 -17.77
N GLY A 237 0.38 30.19 -17.81
CA GLY A 237 -1.07 30.11 -17.77
C GLY A 237 -1.75 30.22 -19.13
N VAL A 238 -0.99 30.20 -20.23
CA VAL A 238 -1.52 30.25 -21.60
C VAL A 238 -2.03 28.85 -21.97
N GLU A 239 -3.26 28.79 -22.50
CA GLU A 239 -3.85 27.55 -22.98
C GLU A 239 -3.27 27.17 -24.36
N GLN A 240 -2.46 26.12 -24.38
CA GLN A 240 -1.94 25.53 -25.60
C GLN A 240 -2.72 24.26 -25.91
N SER A 241 -3.33 24.20 -27.10
CA SER A 241 -4.01 23.00 -27.59
C SER A 241 -3.10 22.24 -28.55
N ARG A 242 -2.79 20.99 -28.21
CA ARG A 242 -2.05 20.06 -29.07
C ARG A 242 -2.97 18.95 -29.54
N VAL A 243 -2.98 18.72 -30.85
CA VAL A 243 -3.69 17.58 -31.46
C VAL A 243 -2.66 16.51 -31.80
N TYR A 244 -2.90 15.27 -31.40
CA TYR A 244 -2.11 14.14 -31.84
C TYR A 244 -3.00 12.94 -32.14
N THR A 245 -2.58 12.11 -33.10
CA THR A 245 -3.25 10.84 -33.37
C THR A 245 -2.85 9.80 -32.33
N ARG A 246 -3.84 9.31 -31.58
CA ARG A 246 -3.71 8.15 -30.70
C ARG A 246 -4.04 6.90 -31.50
N GLN A 247 -3.04 6.05 -31.72
CA GLN A 247 -3.25 4.72 -32.30
C GLN A 247 -4.03 3.82 -31.34
N GLY A 248 -4.96 3.06 -31.90
CA GLY A 248 -5.67 1.98 -31.24
C GLY A 248 -4.73 0.93 -30.64
N ASN A 249 -5.18 0.25 -29.59
CA ASN A 249 -4.42 -0.85 -28.99
C ASN A 249 -5.35 -1.98 -28.53
N GLU A 250 -5.55 -2.97 -29.40
CA GLU A 250 -6.39 -4.14 -29.13
C GLU A 250 -5.91 -4.95 -27.92
N VAL A 251 -4.60 -5.15 -27.77
CA VAL A 251 -4.02 -5.98 -26.70
C VAL A 251 -4.31 -5.38 -25.32
N TYR A 252 -4.15 -4.06 -25.19
CA TYR A 252 -4.40 -3.38 -23.91
C TYR A 252 -5.88 -3.07 -23.68
N ALA A 253 -6.68 -2.92 -24.74
CA ALA A 253 -8.14 -2.92 -24.63
C ALA A 253 -8.61 -4.24 -24.01
N LEU A 254 -8.15 -5.37 -24.57
CA LEU A 254 -8.45 -6.70 -24.07
C LEU A 254 -7.93 -6.91 -22.64
N ALA A 255 -6.73 -6.42 -22.29
CA ALA A 255 -6.23 -6.52 -20.92
C ALA A 255 -7.12 -5.81 -19.88
N ILE A 256 -7.67 -4.63 -20.22
CA ILE A 256 -8.60 -3.89 -19.36
C ILE A 256 -9.95 -4.62 -19.25
N LEU A 257 -10.49 -5.07 -20.39
CA LEU A 257 -11.72 -5.87 -20.46
C LEU A 257 -11.59 -7.14 -19.62
N PHE A 258 -10.52 -7.90 -19.84
CA PHE A 258 -10.16 -9.10 -19.08
C PHE A 258 -10.12 -8.82 -17.58
N THR A 259 -9.46 -7.73 -17.15
CA THR A 259 -9.37 -7.37 -15.73
C THR A 259 -10.75 -7.09 -15.12
N ALA A 260 -11.61 -6.38 -15.86
CA ALA A 260 -12.97 -6.04 -15.42
C ALA A 260 -13.90 -7.28 -15.35
N HIS A 261 -13.65 -8.30 -16.17
CA HIS A 261 -14.47 -9.52 -16.24
C HIS A 261 -13.90 -10.74 -15.51
N THR A 262 -12.70 -10.64 -14.93
CA THR A 262 -12.10 -11.72 -14.12
C THR A 262 -11.80 -11.28 -12.68
N GLY A 263 -11.77 -9.97 -12.41
CA GLY A 263 -11.52 -9.45 -11.06
C GLY A 263 -10.11 -9.71 -10.53
N VAL A 264 -9.14 -10.00 -11.41
CA VAL A 264 -7.74 -10.18 -11.03
C VAL A 264 -7.15 -8.89 -10.44
N ARG A 265 -6.28 -9.03 -9.43
CA ARG A 265 -5.52 -7.90 -8.87
C ARG A 265 -4.48 -7.44 -9.90
N ALA A 266 -4.06 -6.18 -9.80
CA ALA A 266 -3.00 -5.63 -10.65
C ALA A 266 -1.77 -6.56 -10.71
N ALA A 267 -1.20 -6.93 -9.56
CA ALA A 267 -0.04 -7.81 -9.53
C ALA A 267 -0.32 -9.23 -10.07
N GLU A 268 -1.57 -9.72 -10.00
CA GLU A 268 -1.96 -11.01 -10.56
C GLU A 268 -2.04 -10.94 -12.09
N LEU A 269 -2.66 -9.89 -12.65
CA LEU A 269 -2.68 -9.64 -14.10
C LEU A 269 -1.26 -9.61 -14.68
N GLN A 270 -0.35 -8.89 -14.01
CA GLN A 270 1.05 -8.80 -14.42
C GLN A 270 1.79 -10.14 -14.30
N GLY A 271 1.30 -11.07 -13.48
CA GLY A 271 1.89 -12.40 -13.31
C GLY A 271 1.32 -13.47 -14.25
N LEU A 272 0.25 -13.17 -15.00
CA LEU A 272 -0.37 -14.14 -15.89
C LEU A 272 0.55 -14.51 -17.04
N GLN A 273 0.58 -15.80 -17.34
CA GLN A 273 1.28 -16.37 -18.49
C GLN A 273 0.29 -17.10 -19.40
N VAL A 274 0.69 -17.38 -20.63
CA VAL A 274 -0.13 -18.12 -21.61
C VAL A 274 -0.67 -19.43 -21.03
N GLN A 275 0.15 -20.19 -20.30
CA GLN A 275 -0.23 -21.47 -19.67
C GLN A 275 -1.33 -21.39 -18.61
N ASP A 276 -1.65 -20.20 -18.12
CA ASP A 276 -2.67 -20.03 -17.08
C ASP A 276 -4.09 -19.98 -17.65
N ILE A 277 -4.22 -19.88 -18.97
CA ILE A 277 -5.49 -19.81 -19.69
C ILE A 277 -5.86 -21.20 -20.20
N THR A 278 -7.08 -21.64 -19.88
CA THR A 278 -7.67 -22.89 -20.37
C THR A 278 -8.87 -22.56 -21.22
N LEU A 279 -8.81 -22.94 -22.50
CA LEU A 279 -9.86 -22.73 -23.49
C LEU A 279 -10.11 -24.05 -24.20
N SER A 280 -11.37 -24.33 -24.52
CA SER A 280 -11.74 -25.35 -25.50
C SER A 280 -11.54 -24.76 -26.91
N ASP A 281 -11.33 -25.60 -27.92
CA ASP A 281 -11.21 -25.14 -29.32
C ASP A 281 -12.57 -24.78 -29.95
N ILE A 282 -13.68 -25.15 -29.28
CA ILE A 282 -15.04 -24.91 -29.77
C ILE A 282 -15.49 -23.49 -29.38
N PRO A 283 -15.86 -22.62 -30.35
CA PRO A 283 -16.42 -21.30 -30.07
C PRO A 283 -17.68 -21.35 -29.21
N GLY A 284 -17.93 -20.32 -28.40
CA GLY A 284 -19.10 -20.27 -27.51
C GLY A 284 -18.99 -21.19 -26.29
N THR A 285 -17.83 -21.76 -26.02
CA THR A 285 -17.58 -22.54 -24.80
C THR A 285 -16.92 -21.69 -23.72
N ALA A 286 -17.29 -21.95 -22.47
CA ALA A 286 -16.67 -21.29 -21.33
C ALA A 286 -15.18 -21.66 -21.21
N GLY A 287 -14.37 -20.70 -20.77
CA GLY A 287 -12.96 -20.89 -20.48
C GLY A 287 -12.66 -20.74 -18.99
N ALA A 288 -11.38 -20.74 -18.64
CA ALA A 288 -10.94 -20.44 -17.29
C ALA A 288 -9.55 -19.79 -17.28
N VAL A 289 -9.31 -18.95 -16.28
CA VAL A 289 -7.96 -18.46 -15.93
C VAL A 289 -7.59 -18.96 -14.54
N ARG A 290 -6.37 -19.50 -14.42
CA ARG A 290 -5.81 -19.98 -13.16
C ARG A 290 -4.83 -18.96 -12.57
N ILE A 291 -5.13 -18.43 -11.40
CA ILE A 291 -4.34 -17.41 -10.72
C ILE A 291 -3.37 -18.07 -9.73
N VAL A 292 -2.12 -18.26 -10.16
CA VAL A 292 -1.09 -18.93 -9.34
C VAL A 292 0.05 -18.03 -8.90
N ARG A 293 0.26 -16.90 -9.59
CA ARG A 293 1.42 -16.04 -9.35
C ARG A 293 1.07 -14.56 -9.48
N THR A 294 1.95 -13.74 -8.95
CA THR A 294 1.92 -12.28 -9.06
C THR A 294 3.26 -11.78 -9.55
N ALA A 295 3.29 -10.71 -10.34
CA ALA A 295 4.51 -10.01 -10.70
C ALA A 295 4.40 -8.54 -10.30
N THR A 296 5.48 -7.98 -9.75
CA THR A 296 5.57 -6.55 -9.42
C THR A 296 6.94 -6.00 -9.82
N PRO A 297 7.01 -4.80 -10.43
CA PRO A 297 8.29 -4.17 -10.71
C PRO A 297 8.92 -3.63 -9.42
N ARG A 298 10.18 -4.00 -9.15
CA ARG A 298 11.00 -3.50 -8.04
C ARG A 298 12.36 -3.10 -8.56
N LYS A 299 12.79 -1.86 -8.27
CA LYS A 299 14.10 -1.32 -8.69
C LYS A 299 14.42 -1.49 -10.19
N GLY A 300 13.39 -1.54 -11.05
CA GLY A 300 13.54 -1.71 -12.49
C GLY A 300 13.42 -3.16 -12.98
N GLU A 301 13.29 -4.14 -12.09
CA GLU A 301 13.20 -5.57 -12.43
C GLU A 301 11.86 -6.18 -11.98
N TRP A 302 11.43 -7.26 -12.63
CA TRP A 302 10.20 -7.96 -12.26
C TRP A 302 10.47 -9.02 -11.19
N THR A 303 9.84 -8.84 -10.04
CA THR A 303 9.84 -9.85 -8.99
C THR A 303 8.55 -10.66 -9.07
N TYR A 304 8.69 -11.97 -9.24
CA TYR A 304 7.58 -12.92 -9.18
C TYR A 304 7.38 -13.43 -7.75
N GLY A 305 6.12 -13.63 -7.37
CA GLY A 305 5.74 -14.18 -6.07
C GLY A 305 4.41 -14.90 -6.14
N THR A 306 3.95 -15.42 -5.01
CA THR A 306 2.65 -16.05 -4.86
C THR A 306 1.62 -15.06 -4.30
N PRO A 307 0.31 -15.29 -4.54
CA PRO A 307 -0.73 -14.48 -3.91
C PRO A 307 -0.64 -14.51 -2.37
N LYS A 308 -0.92 -13.37 -1.74
CA LYS A 308 -0.69 -13.11 -0.29
C LYS A 308 -1.41 -14.03 0.71
N SER A 309 -2.35 -14.88 0.29
CA SER A 309 -3.08 -15.75 1.22
C SER A 309 -3.26 -17.14 0.62
N ALA A 310 -3.26 -18.18 1.46
CA ALA A 310 -3.58 -19.55 1.03
C ALA A 310 -4.92 -19.64 0.27
N ALA A 311 -5.91 -18.83 0.68
CA ALA A 311 -7.21 -18.71 -0.01
C ALA A 311 -7.14 -17.95 -1.37
N SER A 312 -6.11 -17.15 -1.60
CA SER A 312 -5.85 -16.51 -2.91
C SER A 312 -4.96 -17.36 -3.82
N THR A 313 -4.23 -18.33 -3.26
CA THR A 313 -3.26 -19.18 -3.96
C THR A 313 -3.99 -20.22 -4.80
N ASN A 314 -3.72 -20.24 -6.11
CA ASN A 314 -4.22 -21.25 -7.04
C ASN A 314 -5.75 -21.31 -7.15
N ARG A 315 -6.38 -20.15 -7.33
CA ARG A 315 -7.81 -20.07 -7.64
C ARG A 315 -8.05 -20.03 -9.14
N THR A 316 -9.18 -20.58 -9.56
CA THR A 316 -9.62 -20.54 -10.95
C THR A 316 -10.83 -19.61 -11.08
N VAL A 317 -10.78 -18.70 -12.05
CA VAL A 317 -11.89 -17.81 -12.40
C VAL A 317 -12.43 -18.24 -13.76
N PRO A 318 -13.74 -18.51 -13.89
CA PRO A 318 -14.33 -18.86 -15.16
C PRO A 318 -14.32 -17.66 -16.11
N LEU A 319 -14.12 -17.92 -17.39
CA LEU A 319 -14.30 -16.97 -18.47
C LEU A 319 -15.65 -17.26 -19.13
N ALA A 320 -16.49 -16.23 -19.21
CA ALA A 320 -17.73 -16.33 -19.98
C ALA A 320 -17.41 -16.69 -21.44
N PRO A 321 -18.30 -17.43 -22.15
CA PRO A 321 -18.06 -17.88 -23.52
C PRO A 321 -17.52 -16.81 -24.47
N TRP A 322 -18.14 -15.63 -24.48
CA TRP A 322 -17.72 -14.53 -25.33
C TRP A 322 -16.30 -14.02 -25.02
N LEU A 323 -15.91 -13.98 -23.75
CA LEU A 323 -14.55 -13.57 -23.36
C LEU A 323 -13.54 -14.68 -23.65
N ALA A 324 -13.94 -15.94 -23.52
CA ALA A 324 -13.13 -17.08 -23.93
C ALA A 324 -12.87 -17.06 -25.44
N ASP A 325 -13.86 -16.66 -26.24
CA ASP A 325 -13.72 -16.46 -27.69
C ASP A 325 -12.75 -15.32 -28.04
N GLU A 326 -12.85 -14.17 -27.36
CA GLU A 326 -11.89 -13.06 -27.51
C GLU A 326 -10.45 -13.50 -27.14
N MET A 327 -10.29 -14.23 -26.03
CA MET A 327 -9.00 -14.77 -25.62
C MET A 327 -8.47 -15.80 -26.62
N ARG A 328 -9.33 -16.63 -27.22
CA ARG A 328 -8.93 -17.58 -28.27
C ARG A 328 -8.44 -16.86 -29.51
N HIS A 329 -9.16 -15.83 -29.95
CA HIS A 329 -8.71 -14.99 -31.07
C HIS A 329 -7.35 -14.35 -30.78
N TYR A 330 -7.21 -13.74 -29.61
CA TYR A 330 -5.95 -13.13 -29.17
C TYR A 330 -4.78 -14.12 -29.17
N LEU A 331 -4.96 -15.29 -28.54
CA LEU A 331 -3.90 -16.31 -28.44
C LEU A 331 -3.56 -16.95 -29.79
N THR A 332 -4.49 -16.99 -30.76
CA THR A 332 -4.24 -17.62 -32.07
C THR A 332 -3.76 -16.64 -33.14
N ARG A 333 -4.16 -15.37 -33.07
CA ARG A 333 -3.95 -14.38 -34.15
C ARG A 333 -3.02 -13.24 -33.78
N VAL A 334 -2.94 -12.89 -32.50
CA VAL A 334 -2.24 -11.67 -32.04
C VAL A 334 -1.00 -12.01 -31.22
N HIS A 335 -1.09 -12.99 -30.31
CA HIS A 335 -0.01 -13.34 -29.41
C HIS A 335 1.06 -14.23 -30.10
N PRO A 336 2.26 -13.71 -30.39
CA PRO A 336 3.23 -14.39 -31.27
C PRO A 336 3.86 -15.65 -30.67
N PHE A 337 3.80 -15.78 -29.34
CA PHE A 337 4.44 -16.87 -28.59
C PHE A 337 3.45 -17.90 -28.02
N ALA A 338 2.15 -17.73 -28.28
CA ALA A 338 1.15 -18.67 -27.80
C ALA A 338 1.33 -20.03 -28.48
N GLY A 339 1.15 -21.11 -27.73
CA GLY A 339 1.41 -22.48 -28.18
C GLY A 339 2.90 -22.87 -28.30
N LYS A 340 3.84 -21.91 -28.23
CA LYS A 340 5.29 -22.16 -28.28
C LYS A 340 5.97 -21.99 -26.93
N TYR A 341 5.60 -20.94 -26.19
CA TYR A 341 6.24 -20.58 -24.92
C TYR A 341 5.16 -20.46 -23.83
N PRO A 342 4.92 -21.53 -23.04
CA PRO A 342 3.86 -21.53 -22.01
C PRO A 342 4.09 -20.46 -20.94
N HIS A 343 5.36 -20.13 -20.66
CA HIS A 343 5.75 -19.14 -19.65
C HIS A 343 5.79 -17.70 -20.17
N ALA A 344 5.46 -17.45 -21.43
CA ALA A 344 5.36 -16.10 -21.95
C ALA A 344 4.27 -15.31 -21.18
N PRO A 345 4.52 -14.04 -20.79
CA PRO A 345 3.50 -13.17 -20.22
C PRO A 345 2.24 -13.12 -21.08
N LEU A 346 1.06 -13.27 -20.47
CA LEU A 346 -0.21 -13.29 -21.19
C LEU A 346 -0.47 -11.97 -21.91
N PHE A 347 -0.15 -10.85 -21.25
CA PHE A 347 -0.19 -9.52 -21.84
C PHE A 347 1.23 -8.92 -21.78
N PRO A 348 1.74 -8.39 -22.89
CA PRO A 348 3.11 -7.92 -22.98
C PRO A 348 3.31 -6.57 -22.30
N GLY A 349 4.55 -6.28 -21.95
CA GLY A 349 5.03 -4.95 -21.60
C GLY A 349 5.09 -4.04 -22.82
N ARG A 350 5.19 -2.74 -22.57
CA ARG A 350 5.37 -1.73 -23.62
C ARG A 350 6.33 -0.65 -23.12
N PRO A 351 7.66 -0.90 -23.19
CA PRO A 351 8.65 0.08 -22.72
C PRO A 351 8.68 1.33 -23.63
N ARG A 352 8.29 1.19 -24.90
CA ARG A 352 8.22 2.30 -25.87
C ARG A 352 6.89 2.29 -26.61
N ARG A 353 6.48 3.45 -27.13
CA ARG A 353 5.16 3.65 -27.76
C ARG A 353 4.93 2.80 -29.02
N HIS A 354 5.96 2.25 -29.67
CA HIS A 354 5.80 1.69 -31.03
C HIS A 354 5.81 0.16 -31.11
N TYR A 355 6.24 -0.56 -30.07
CA TYR A 355 6.28 -2.03 -30.10
C TYR A 355 6.02 -2.63 -28.71
N PHE A 356 5.56 -3.88 -28.70
CA PHE A 356 5.40 -4.68 -27.49
C PHE A 356 6.69 -5.41 -27.15
N ASP A 357 7.00 -5.46 -25.87
CA ASP A 357 8.02 -6.36 -25.32
C ASP A 357 7.30 -7.56 -24.70
N TRP A 358 7.26 -8.65 -25.46
CA TRP A 358 6.59 -9.89 -25.07
C TRP A 358 7.41 -10.74 -24.08
N ALA A 359 8.67 -10.36 -23.79
CA ALA A 359 9.45 -11.01 -22.75
C ALA A 359 9.13 -10.42 -21.36
N GLN A 360 8.58 -9.21 -21.33
CA GLN A 360 8.22 -8.50 -20.11
C GLN A 360 6.70 -8.51 -19.93
N PRO A 361 6.19 -8.62 -18.69
CA PRO A 361 4.76 -8.53 -18.45
C PRO A 361 4.24 -7.09 -18.59
N VAL A 362 2.93 -7.00 -18.81
CA VAL A 362 2.20 -5.73 -18.79
C VAL A 362 2.41 -4.99 -17.47
N SER A 363 2.43 -3.66 -17.51
CA SER A 363 2.40 -2.81 -16.30
C SER A 363 0.99 -2.28 -16.09
N ALA A 364 0.36 -2.65 -14.98
CA ALA A 364 -0.95 -2.14 -14.58
C ALA A 364 -0.93 -0.62 -14.35
N ALA A 365 0.22 -0.07 -13.92
CA ALA A 365 0.40 1.38 -13.82
C ALA A 365 0.35 2.02 -15.22
N ASN A 366 1.02 1.42 -16.21
CA ASN A 366 1.00 1.94 -17.59
C ASN A 366 -0.40 1.82 -18.21
N LEU A 367 -1.12 0.71 -17.97
CA LEU A 367 -2.52 0.55 -18.38
C LEU A 367 -3.39 1.64 -17.75
N TYR A 368 -3.21 1.88 -16.45
CA TYR A 368 -3.97 2.88 -15.71
C TYR A 368 -3.71 4.31 -16.22
N GLU A 369 -2.46 4.71 -16.34
CA GLU A 369 -2.06 6.08 -16.67
C GLU A 369 -2.32 6.45 -18.13
N HIS A 370 -2.06 5.52 -19.06
CA HIS A 370 -2.08 5.83 -20.50
C HIS A 370 -3.33 5.34 -21.25
N TYR A 371 -4.14 4.47 -20.65
CA TYR A 371 -5.30 3.87 -21.31
C TYR A 371 -6.58 4.07 -20.51
N LEU A 372 -6.65 3.57 -19.28
CA LEU A 372 -7.87 3.64 -18.47
C LEU A 372 -8.22 5.08 -18.08
N THR A 373 -7.27 5.84 -17.54
CA THR A 373 -7.53 7.22 -17.09
C THR A 373 -7.96 8.14 -18.24
N PRO A 374 -7.27 8.15 -19.41
CA PRO A 374 -7.72 8.92 -20.56
C PRO A 374 -9.10 8.49 -21.07
N ALA A 375 -9.38 7.18 -21.15
CA ALA A 375 -10.67 6.65 -21.58
C ALA A 375 -11.81 7.12 -20.65
N CYS A 376 -11.65 6.94 -19.34
CA CYS A 376 -12.64 7.36 -18.36
C CYS A 376 -12.85 8.88 -18.35
N LYS A 377 -11.79 9.68 -18.57
CA LYS A 377 -11.90 11.14 -18.71
C LYS A 377 -12.71 11.52 -19.95
N ALA A 378 -12.40 10.92 -21.11
CA ALA A 378 -13.10 11.18 -22.35
C ALA A 378 -14.58 10.78 -22.29
N LEU A 379 -14.87 9.63 -21.67
CA LEU A 379 -16.23 9.10 -21.48
C LEU A 379 -16.96 9.69 -20.27
N ARG A 380 -16.37 10.66 -19.57
CA ARG A 380 -16.95 11.34 -18.39
C ARG A 380 -17.35 10.38 -17.24
N LEU A 381 -16.63 9.28 -17.08
CA LEU A 381 -16.87 8.25 -16.04
C LEU A 381 -16.25 8.62 -14.68
N GLY A 382 -15.55 9.75 -14.60
CA GLY A 382 -14.87 10.22 -13.39
C GLY A 382 -13.56 9.49 -13.10
N LYS A 383 -13.06 9.64 -11.86
CA LYS A 383 -11.76 9.08 -11.43
C LYS A 383 -11.90 7.61 -11.02
N VAL A 384 -11.80 6.71 -11.98
CA VAL A 384 -11.80 5.25 -11.78
C VAL A 384 -10.37 4.78 -11.57
N ARG A 385 -10.04 4.15 -10.45
CA ARG A 385 -8.71 3.55 -10.22
C ARG A 385 -8.63 2.19 -10.90
N PHE A 386 -7.42 1.73 -11.19
CA PHE A 386 -7.23 0.38 -11.73
C PHE A 386 -7.88 -0.73 -10.88
N HIS A 387 -7.80 -0.61 -9.55
CA HIS A 387 -8.42 -1.58 -8.65
C HIS A 387 -9.97 -1.54 -8.70
N ASP A 388 -10.57 -0.45 -9.16
CA ASP A 388 -12.02 -0.35 -9.30
C ASP A 388 -12.54 -1.26 -10.44
N LEU A 389 -11.70 -1.71 -11.38
CA LEU A 389 -12.05 -2.78 -12.33
C LEU A 389 -12.38 -4.10 -11.61
N ARG A 390 -11.65 -4.42 -10.55
CA ARG A 390 -11.96 -5.58 -9.70
C ARG A 390 -13.23 -5.37 -8.89
N HIS A 391 -13.52 -4.14 -8.46
CA HIS A 391 -14.83 -3.83 -7.87
C HIS A 391 -15.95 -4.01 -8.92
N SER A 392 -15.70 -3.63 -10.18
CA SER A 392 -16.63 -3.80 -11.30
C SER A 392 -16.99 -5.27 -11.50
N PHE A 393 -15.99 -6.17 -11.50
CA PHE A 393 -16.24 -7.62 -11.56
C PHE A 393 -17.18 -8.09 -10.45
N ALA A 394 -16.91 -7.69 -9.20
CA ALA A 394 -17.71 -8.07 -8.05
C ALA A 394 -19.16 -7.59 -8.19
N THR A 395 -19.34 -6.30 -8.48
CA THR A 395 -20.68 -5.71 -8.60
C THR A 395 -21.46 -6.30 -9.76
N MET A 396 -20.84 -6.51 -10.94
CA MET A 396 -21.51 -7.11 -12.08
C MET A 396 -22.02 -8.52 -11.78
N ASN A 397 -21.22 -9.37 -11.15
CA ASN A 397 -21.63 -10.74 -10.83
C ASN A 397 -22.70 -10.77 -9.73
N LEU A 398 -22.53 -10.00 -8.65
CA LEU A 398 -23.51 -9.96 -7.56
C LEU A 398 -24.87 -9.40 -8.05
N SER A 399 -24.85 -8.38 -8.90
CA SER A 399 -26.06 -7.84 -9.51
C SER A 399 -26.70 -8.78 -10.52
N ALA A 400 -25.93 -9.70 -11.12
CA ALA A 400 -26.44 -10.79 -11.94
C ALA A 400 -27.01 -11.97 -11.12
N GLY A 401 -26.98 -11.89 -9.78
CA GLY A 401 -27.50 -12.93 -8.88
C GLY A 401 -26.50 -14.02 -8.51
N GLU A 402 -25.21 -13.86 -8.83
CA GLU A 402 -24.18 -14.81 -8.44
C GLU A 402 -24.03 -14.88 -6.92
N HIS A 403 -23.86 -16.09 -6.39
CA HIS A 403 -23.76 -16.28 -4.95
C HIS A 403 -22.50 -15.60 -4.39
N TYR A 404 -22.63 -14.77 -3.36
CA TYR A 404 -21.54 -13.95 -2.85
C TYR A 404 -20.30 -14.76 -2.41
N MET A 405 -20.48 -15.99 -1.90
CA MET A 405 -19.36 -16.87 -1.55
C MET A 405 -18.58 -17.31 -2.79
N GLN A 406 -19.26 -17.53 -3.91
CA GLN A 406 -18.64 -17.91 -5.18
C GLN A 406 -17.85 -16.72 -5.74
N VAL A 407 -18.43 -15.53 -5.77
CA VAL A 407 -17.73 -14.29 -6.16
C VAL A 407 -16.52 -14.04 -5.26
N SER A 408 -16.68 -14.24 -3.93
CA SER A 408 -15.58 -14.13 -2.96
C SER A 408 -14.42 -15.09 -3.27
N LYS A 409 -14.75 -16.34 -3.65
CA LYS A 409 -13.78 -17.36 -4.06
C LYS A 409 -13.06 -16.98 -5.35
N TRP A 410 -13.77 -16.52 -6.38
CA TRP A 410 -13.16 -16.04 -7.63
C TRP A 410 -12.27 -14.81 -7.41
N MET A 411 -12.65 -13.92 -6.50
CA MET A 411 -11.83 -12.78 -6.12
C MET A 411 -10.61 -13.20 -5.27
N GLY A 412 -10.66 -14.32 -4.56
CA GLY A 412 -9.62 -14.72 -3.62
C GLY A 412 -9.58 -13.83 -2.38
N HIS A 413 -10.75 -13.59 -1.76
CA HIS A 413 -10.78 -12.97 -0.44
C HIS A 413 -10.45 -14.01 0.64
N SER A 414 -9.68 -13.60 1.66
CA SER A 414 -9.35 -14.47 2.80
C SER A 414 -10.57 -14.78 3.68
N THR A 415 -11.60 -13.95 3.61
CA THR A 415 -12.89 -14.15 4.29
C THR A 415 -14.01 -13.58 3.44
N PHE A 416 -15.16 -14.27 3.41
CA PHE A 416 -16.36 -13.82 2.72
C PHE A 416 -16.96 -12.55 3.33
N VAL A 417 -16.63 -12.24 4.60
CA VAL A 417 -17.03 -11.01 5.28
C VAL A 417 -16.51 -9.78 4.53
N LEU A 418 -15.34 -9.85 3.90
CA LEU A 418 -14.82 -8.76 3.06
C LEU A 418 -15.73 -8.46 1.87
N THR A 419 -16.33 -9.50 1.27
CA THR A 419 -17.29 -9.33 0.17
C THR A 419 -18.57 -8.68 0.68
N LEU A 420 -19.15 -9.20 1.76
CA LEU A 420 -20.38 -8.66 2.34
C LEU A 420 -20.21 -7.21 2.82
N THR A 421 -19.14 -6.91 3.54
CA THR A 421 -18.88 -5.55 4.06
C THR A 421 -18.65 -4.51 2.96
N THR A 422 -18.21 -4.92 1.78
CA THR A 422 -17.87 -4.01 0.68
C THR A 422 -18.97 -3.89 -0.37
N TYR A 423 -19.72 -4.97 -0.61
CA TYR A 423 -20.63 -5.08 -1.77
C TYR A 423 -22.07 -5.46 -1.41
N ALA A 424 -22.46 -5.45 -0.12
CA ALA A 424 -23.83 -5.77 0.30
C ALA A 424 -24.89 -5.04 -0.54
N ASP A 425 -24.69 -3.75 -0.81
CA ASP A 425 -25.62 -2.91 -1.59
C ASP A 425 -25.86 -3.39 -3.04
N TYR A 426 -25.02 -4.28 -3.58
CA TYR A 426 -25.12 -4.81 -4.95
C TYR A 426 -25.66 -6.24 -5.02
N ILE A 427 -25.89 -6.86 -3.86
CA ILE A 427 -26.52 -8.17 -3.78
C ILE A 427 -28.00 -7.94 -4.04
N THR A 428 -28.52 -8.54 -5.10
CA THR A 428 -29.95 -8.48 -5.37
C THR A 428 -30.71 -9.19 -4.25
N GLU A 429 -31.40 -8.41 -3.42
CA GLU A 429 -32.50 -8.95 -2.64
C GLU A 429 -33.60 -9.28 -3.64
N GLY A 430 -33.80 -10.57 -3.94
CA GLY A 430 -34.92 -10.98 -4.79
C GLY A 430 -36.20 -10.32 -4.28
N GLU A 431 -37.12 -9.94 -5.18
CA GLU A 431 -38.45 -9.49 -4.77
C GLU A 431 -39.09 -10.59 -3.91
N GLN A 432 -39.12 -10.37 -2.60
CA GLN A 432 -39.64 -11.27 -1.57
C GLN A 432 -39.43 -12.77 -1.86
N PRO A 433 -38.21 -13.33 -1.66
CA PRO A 433 -38.05 -14.76 -1.73
C PRO A 433 -38.93 -15.40 -0.63
N VAL A 434 -40.02 -16.05 -1.04
CA VAL A 434 -40.82 -16.87 -0.12
C VAL A 434 -39.85 -17.83 0.56
N PRO A 435 -39.82 -17.89 1.90
CA PRO A 435 -38.96 -18.82 2.61
C PRO A 435 -39.13 -20.23 2.02
N LYS A 436 -38.05 -20.79 1.47
CA LYS A 436 -38.05 -22.15 0.89
C LYS A 436 -38.24 -23.24 1.94
N VAL A 437 -38.28 -22.87 3.21
CA VAL A 437 -38.53 -23.75 4.34
C VAL A 437 -40.01 -24.13 4.32
N GLY A 438 -40.31 -25.37 3.93
CA GLY A 438 -41.65 -25.93 4.08
C GLY A 438 -42.05 -26.09 5.54
N ARG A 439 -43.35 -26.24 5.81
CA ARG A 439 -43.95 -26.40 7.16
C ARG A 439 -43.32 -27.50 8.03
N GLY A 440 -42.55 -28.42 7.44
CA GLY A 440 -42.13 -29.68 8.05
C GLY A 440 -43.30 -30.66 8.11
N VAL A 441 -43.02 -31.94 7.88
CA VAL A 441 -44.00 -33.02 8.09
C VAL A 441 -43.45 -33.87 9.23
N PRO A 442 -44.27 -34.26 10.24
CA PRO A 442 -43.81 -35.14 11.31
C PRO A 442 -43.32 -36.47 10.72
N ASP A 443 -42.11 -36.87 11.11
CA ASP A 443 -41.55 -38.17 10.74
C ASP A 443 -42.32 -39.27 11.49
N ALA A 444 -43.12 -40.05 10.77
CA ALA A 444 -44.05 -41.02 11.34
C ALA A 444 -43.37 -42.29 11.92
N LYS A 445 -42.04 -42.28 12.10
CA LYS A 445 -41.29 -43.44 12.61
C LYS A 445 -41.42 -43.71 14.11
N THR A 446 -42.13 -42.88 14.85
CA THR A 446 -42.31 -43.08 16.31
C THR A 446 -43.76 -42.88 16.78
N VAL A 447 -44.74 -43.32 16.00
CA VAL A 447 -46.12 -43.44 16.51
C VAL A 447 -46.40 -44.91 16.80
N THR A 448 -46.11 -45.34 18.03
CA THR A 448 -46.59 -46.62 18.54
C THR A 448 -48.11 -46.50 18.72
N PRO A 449 -48.96 -47.25 17.98
CA PRO A 449 -50.38 -47.19 18.20
C PRO A 449 -50.70 -47.69 19.61
N LEU A 450 -51.46 -46.88 20.35
CA LEU A 450 -51.86 -47.19 21.71
C LEU A 450 -52.84 -48.37 21.66
N ARG A 451 -52.37 -49.58 21.97
CA ARG A 451 -53.22 -50.78 22.09
C ARG A 451 -54.19 -50.55 23.24
N ARG A 452 -55.44 -50.20 22.93
CA ARG A 452 -56.54 -50.32 23.90
C ARG A 452 -56.80 -51.80 24.14
N LYS A 453 -56.58 -52.27 25.38
CA LYS A 453 -57.11 -53.55 25.85
C LYS A 453 -58.61 -53.37 26.07
N GLY A 454 -59.43 -54.09 25.30
CA GLY A 454 -60.85 -54.30 25.59
C GLY A 454 -61.82 -53.72 24.56
N ALA A 455 -62.11 -54.50 23.52
CA ALA A 455 -63.45 -54.79 23.01
C ALA A 455 -63.34 -56.05 22.14
#